data_AF-A0A9W9T8T1-F1
#
_entry.id   AF-A0A9W9T8T1-F1
#
_cell.length_a   1.000
_cell.length_b   1.000
_cell.length_c   1.000
_cell.angle_alpha   90.00
_cell.angle_beta   90.00
_cell.angle_gamma   90.00
#
_symmetry.space_group_name_H-M   'P 1'
#
loop_
_entity.id
_entity.type
_entity.pdbx_description
1 polymer ?
#
loop_
_entity_poly.entity_id
_entity_poly.type
_entity_poly.pdbx_seq_one_letter_code
_entity_poly.pdbx_strand_id
1 'polypeptide(L)'
;MGPVRLLLPILTLGSAVNLVDHVAGGKTVSLPDNDPTCAQTSQAVSADVCRVAMTVTTSDASQITLEAWFPRDYSGRFVGVGNGGLGGCIQYYDLAYTSSLGFAAVEDFVYRSVHTGIVVGKQLTKLFYDEGFDKSYYLDELDGIVSGAPAFNFIGLQSWSAHFYPIIGPVGSGTYLSVDDWSLVHDEVLRQCDGLDGAMDGIIEDPDVCHPNMVPILCMPWSDEDKCLTTAQVNTVHQVFSPLLSANGSIIYPRMQPGSKNWASQFMYNGQPFPLSTDWWRYVIYNDPTWDASTWTVKDAEAAIKQNPYNIATWNADLAPLRDAGTKLLTYHGL
;
A
#
# COMPACT_ATOMS: atom_id res chain seq x y z
N MET A 1 37.68 9.67 6.18
CA MET A 1 36.78 10.21 5.13
C MET A 1 37.61 10.42 3.87
N GLY A 2 37.77 9.37 3.06
CA GLY A 2 38.43 9.47 1.76
C GLY A 2 37.54 10.20 0.76
N PRO A 3 38.10 10.92 -0.22
CA PRO A 3 37.31 11.64 -1.20
C PRO A 3 36.49 10.66 -2.04
N VAL A 4 35.23 11.01 -2.24
CA VAL A 4 34.27 10.42 -3.20
C VAL A 4 34.82 10.56 -4.62
N ARG A 5 35.85 9.80 -4.94
CA ARG A 5 36.49 9.73 -6.25
C ARG A 5 36.63 8.26 -6.61
N LEU A 6 35.51 7.60 -6.96
CA LEU A 6 35.47 6.52 -7.96
C LEU A 6 34.06 5.92 -8.22
N LEU A 7 32.96 6.68 -8.08
CA LEU A 7 31.62 6.12 -8.36
C LEU A 7 31.27 5.97 -9.86
N LEU A 8 32.14 6.42 -10.78
CA LEU A 8 31.80 6.59 -12.20
C LEU A 8 32.01 5.38 -13.14
N PRO A 9 32.96 4.44 -12.95
CA PRO A 9 33.18 3.40 -13.97
C PRO A 9 32.44 2.07 -13.74
N ILE A 10 31.71 1.89 -12.63
CA ILE A 10 31.12 0.59 -12.24
C ILE A 10 29.58 0.64 -12.20
N LEU A 11 28.99 1.76 -12.64
CA LEU A 11 27.55 1.81 -12.82
C LEU A 11 27.17 1.06 -14.10
N THR A 12 26.17 0.20 -13.99
CA THR A 12 25.57 -0.51 -15.13
C THR A 12 25.23 0.45 -16.27
N LEU A 13 25.36 -0.02 -17.52
CA LEU A 13 24.90 0.74 -18.69
C LEU A 13 23.48 1.26 -18.46
N GLY A 14 23.29 2.58 -18.45
CA GLY A 14 21.99 3.24 -18.27
C GLY A 14 21.77 3.91 -16.91
N SER A 15 22.76 3.97 -16.00
CA SER A 15 22.62 4.70 -14.72
C SER A 15 23.36 6.04 -14.73
N ALA A 16 22.71 7.09 -14.22
CA ALA A 16 23.28 8.43 -14.04
C ALA A 16 23.17 8.88 -12.59
N VAL A 17 24.27 9.36 -12.00
CA VAL A 17 24.28 9.94 -10.65
C VAL A 17 23.88 11.41 -10.74
N ASN A 18 22.78 11.78 -10.09
CA ASN A 18 22.23 13.13 -10.10
C ASN A 18 22.78 13.95 -8.93
N LEU A 19 22.91 13.33 -7.75
CA LEU A 19 23.34 13.98 -6.51
C LEU A 19 24.18 13.01 -5.67
N VAL A 20 25.23 13.53 -5.05
CA VAL A 20 25.89 12.93 -3.90
C VAL A 20 26.08 14.02 -2.87
N ASP A 21 25.45 13.87 -1.71
CA ASP A 21 25.44 14.90 -0.66
C ASP A 21 25.64 14.27 0.72
N HIS A 22 26.33 15.01 1.59
CA HIS A 22 26.49 14.63 2.99
C HIS A 22 25.45 15.35 3.84
N VAL A 23 24.54 14.58 4.44
CA VAL A 23 23.51 15.08 5.35
C VAL A 23 23.91 14.74 6.78
N ALA A 24 24.21 15.77 7.57
CA ALA A 24 24.45 15.59 8.99
C ALA A 24 23.15 15.22 9.74
N GLY A 25 23.25 14.40 10.77
CA GLY A 25 22.15 14.05 11.66
C GLY A 25 21.56 15.29 12.36
N GLY A 26 20.25 15.25 12.57
CA GLY A 26 19.46 16.37 13.09
C GLY A 26 19.15 17.46 12.04
N LYS A 27 19.43 17.22 10.76
CA LYS A 27 19.07 18.13 9.66
C LYS A 27 17.76 17.72 9.00
N THR A 28 17.16 18.69 8.30
CA THR A 28 16.00 18.46 7.43
C THR A 28 16.44 18.62 5.99
N VAL A 29 16.20 17.58 5.19
CA VAL A 29 16.43 17.57 3.75
C VAL A 29 15.20 18.19 3.07
N SER A 30 15.43 19.14 2.16
CA SER A 30 14.39 19.66 1.27
C SER A 30 14.21 18.74 0.07
N LEU A 31 12.96 18.53 -0.35
CA LEU A 31 12.57 17.66 -1.45
C LEU A 31 11.80 18.45 -2.52
N PRO A 32 12.43 19.43 -3.17
CA PRO A 32 11.74 20.31 -4.12
C PRO A 32 11.28 19.60 -5.40
N ASP A 33 11.93 18.48 -5.75
CA ASP A 33 11.63 17.70 -6.95
C ASP A 33 10.54 16.64 -6.71
N ASN A 34 10.06 16.51 -5.47
CA ASN A 34 9.01 15.54 -5.16
C ASN A 34 7.68 16.01 -5.75
N ASP A 35 6.92 15.09 -6.34
CA ASP A 35 5.64 15.44 -6.93
C ASP A 35 4.68 15.96 -5.84
N PRO A 36 3.89 17.03 -6.09
CA PRO A 36 2.96 17.56 -5.11
C PRO A 36 1.99 16.51 -4.53
N THR A 37 1.63 15.49 -5.31
CA THR A 37 0.74 14.40 -4.88
C THR A 37 1.38 13.47 -3.85
N CYS A 38 2.72 13.43 -3.75
CA CYS A 38 3.43 12.70 -2.70
C CYS A 38 3.29 13.36 -1.32
N ALA A 39 2.73 14.59 -1.25
CA ALA A 39 2.41 15.31 -0.02
C ALA A 39 3.58 15.45 0.97
N GLN A 40 4.82 15.38 0.49
CA GLN A 40 6.03 15.47 1.29
C GLN A 40 7.06 16.38 0.62
N THR A 41 7.34 17.53 1.22
CA THR A 41 8.30 18.53 0.70
C THR A 41 9.63 18.53 1.44
N SER A 42 9.72 17.79 2.55
CA SER A 42 10.96 17.65 3.33
C SER A 42 10.97 16.38 4.17
N GLN A 43 12.15 16.00 4.63
CA GLN A 43 12.35 14.86 5.54
C GLN A 43 13.39 15.19 6.61
N ALA A 44 13.04 14.96 7.87
CA ALA A 44 14.00 15.03 8.97
C ALA A 44 14.91 13.79 8.96
N VAL A 45 16.22 13.99 9.11
CA VAL A 45 17.24 12.94 9.09
C VAL A 45 17.99 12.97 10.42
N SER A 46 17.88 11.89 11.19
CA SER A 46 18.41 11.82 12.55
C SER A 46 19.87 11.36 12.63
N ALA A 47 20.36 10.63 11.62
CA ALA A 47 21.73 10.12 11.55
C ALA A 47 22.55 10.81 10.45
N ASP A 48 23.89 10.82 10.61
CA ASP A 48 24.81 11.27 9.55
C ASP A 48 24.75 10.27 8.39
N VAL A 49 24.37 10.72 7.19
CA VAL A 49 24.24 9.88 5.98
C VAL A 49 24.92 10.52 4.76
N CYS A 50 25.44 9.68 3.88
CA CYS A 50 25.74 10.04 2.49
C CYS A 50 24.51 9.71 1.64
N ARG A 51 23.82 10.73 1.14
CA ARG A 51 22.65 10.64 0.27
C ARG A 51 23.12 10.61 -1.19
N VAL A 52 22.69 9.61 -1.93
CA VAL A 52 22.96 9.46 -3.36
C VAL A 52 21.62 9.38 -4.09
N ALA A 53 21.39 10.28 -5.04
CA ALA A 53 20.22 10.24 -5.92
C ALA A 53 20.64 9.93 -7.36
N MET A 54 19.89 9.06 -8.03
CA MET A 54 20.25 8.52 -9.32
C MET A 54 19.04 8.35 -10.23
N THR A 55 19.29 8.38 -11.53
CA THR A 55 18.35 7.91 -12.55
C THR A 55 18.88 6.61 -13.13
N VAL A 56 18.03 5.60 -13.27
CA VAL A 56 18.40 4.34 -13.93
C VAL A 56 17.42 4.03 -15.06
N THR A 57 17.92 3.91 -16.28
CA THR A 57 17.15 3.49 -17.43
C THR A 57 16.80 2.00 -17.30
N THR A 58 15.52 1.64 -17.47
CA THR A 58 15.02 0.25 -17.37
C THR A 58 14.51 -0.30 -18.71
N SER A 59 14.27 0.57 -19.69
CA SER A 59 14.10 0.22 -21.11
C SER A 59 14.31 1.46 -21.99
N ASP A 60 14.19 1.31 -23.30
CA ASP A 60 14.27 2.41 -24.27
C ASP A 60 13.24 3.54 -24.05
N ALA A 61 12.21 3.29 -23.24
CA ALA A 61 11.13 4.24 -22.96
C ALA A 61 10.77 4.34 -21.47
N SER A 62 11.58 3.79 -20.56
CA SER A 62 11.29 3.84 -19.13
C SER A 62 12.55 3.97 -18.27
N GLN A 63 12.44 4.72 -17.18
CA GLN A 63 13.50 4.94 -16.20
C GLN A 63 12.91 5.06 -14.81
N ILE A 64 13.77 4.98 -13.81
CA ILE A 64 13.45 5.07 -12.39
C ILE A 64 14.29 6.16 -11.73
N THR A 65 13.77 6.78 -10.68
CA THR A 65 14.55 7.61 -9.76
C THR A 65 14.81 6.80 -8.51
N LEU A 66 16.08 6.61 -8.20
CA LEU A 66 16.54 5.82 -7.07
C LEU A 66 17.27 6.72 -6.07
N GLU A 67 16.98 6.54 -4.79
CA GLU A 67 17.78 7.12 -3.71
C GLU A 67 18.40 6.05 -2.83
N ALA A 68 19.67 6.26 -2.49
CA ALA A 68 20.44 5.41 -1.61
C ALA A 68 21.05 6.25 -0.47
N TRP A 69 20.77 5.88 0.77
CA TRP A 69 21.21 6.59 1.98
C TRP A 69 22.17 5.69 2.77
N PHE A 70 23.44 6.10 2.82
CA PHE A 70 24.52 5.36 3.44
C PHE A 70 24.90 5.98 4.79
N PRO A 71 24.46 5.42 5.94
CA PRO A 71 24.78 5.98 7.24
C PRO A 71 26.26 5.87 7.58
N ARG A 72 26.79 6.84 8.32
CA ARG A 72 28.15 6.76 8.85
C ARG A 72 28.30 5.60 9.84
N ASP A 73 27.32 5.45 10.73
CA ASP A 73 27.27 4.36 11.71
C ASP A 73 26.58 3.15 11.06
N TYR A 74 27.32 2.49 10.18
CA TYR A 74 26.82 1.39 9.36
C TYR A 74 26.88 0.04 10.10
N SER A 75 25.80 -0.73 10.01
CA SER A 75 25.63 -2.01 10.72
C SER A 75 26.03 -3.24 9.91
N GLY A 76 26.53 -3.09 8.68
CA GLY A 76 26.76 -4.21 7.76
C GLY A 76 25.50 -4.72 7.08
N ARG A 77 24.39 -3.98 7.12
CA ARG A 77 23.07 -4.43 6.63
C ARG A 77 22.51 -3.54 5.54
N PHE A 78 21.97 -4.17 4.50
CA PHE A 78 21.28 -3.50 3.40
C PHE A 78 19.76 -3.64 3.53
N VAL A 79 18.99 -2.61 3.19
CA VAL A 79 17.53 -2.69 3.11
C VAL A 79 17.00 -2.00 1.86
N GLY A 80 16.11 -2.69 1.14
CA GLY A 80 15.22 -2.07 0.18
C GLY A 80 13.96 -1.56 0.88
N VAL A 81 13.45 -0.41 0.49
CA VAL A 81 12.13 0.09 0.92
C VAL A 81 11.20 0.18 -0.30
N GLY A 82 9.90 0.10 -0.04
CA GLY A 82 8.85 0.08 -1.08
C GLY A 82 7.98 1.33 -1.10
N ASN A 83 6.93 1.31 -1.90
CA ASN A 83 5.98 2.43 -2.03
C ASN A 83 4.57 2.05 -1.54
N GLY A 84 3.68 3.06 -1.54
CA GLY A 84 2.25 2.89 -1.27
C GLY A 84 1.35 3.27 -2.45
N GLY A 85 0.15 2.69 -2.48
CA GLY A 85 -0.88 3.00 -3.50
C GLY A 85 -0.46 2.63 -4.92
N LEU A 86 -0.78 3.50 -5.88
CA LEU A 86 -0.29 3.44 -7.27
C LEU A 86 0.88 4.42 -7.54
N GLY A 87 1.39 5.09 -6.49
CA GLY A 87 2.27 6.24 -6.64
C GLY A 87 3.74 5.90 -6.84
N GLY A 88 4.44 6.71 -7.62
CA GLY A 88 5.91 6.68 -7.79
C GLY A 88 6.68 7.50 -6.76
N CYS A 89 6.16 7.59 -5.53
CA CYS A 89 6.72 8.43 -4.47
C CYS A 89 7.73 7.64 -3.63
N ILE A 90 8.94 8.17 -3.51
CA ILE A 90 9.93 7.69 -2.55
C ILE A 90 9.42 8.01 -1.13
N GLN A 91 9.27 6.99 -0.28
CA GLN A 91 8.95 7.03 1.13
C GLN A 91 10.18 7.45 1.94
N TYR A 92 10.56 8.72 1.81
CA TYR A 92 11.74 9.29 2.48
C TYR A 92 11.73 9.10 4.01
N TYR A 93 10.56 8.95 4.63
CA TYR A 93 10.45 8.66 6.05
C TYR A 93 10.96 7.25 6.40
N ASP A 94 10.79 6.25 5.53
CA ASP A 94 11.33 4.91 5.71
C ASP A 94 12.84 4.87 5.42
N LEU A 95 13.32 5.62 4.42
CA LEU A 95 14.76 5.83 4.20
C LEU A 95 15.42 6.46 5.44
N ALA A 96 14.82 7.51 6.01
CA ALA A 96 15.33 8.16 7.21
C ALA A 96 15.28 7.24 8.44
N TYR A 97 14.18 6.50 8.61
CA TYR A 97 14.04 5.55 9.71
C TYR A 97 15.07 4.44 9.65
N THR A 98 15.18 3.74 8.52
CA THR A 98 16.08 2.60 8.36
C THR A 98 17.55 3.00 8.38
N SER A 99 17.92 4.12 7.75
CA SER A 99 19.29 4.64 7.83
C SER A 99 19.67 5.06 9.25
N SER A 100 18.72 5.57 10.05
CA SER A 100 18.96 5.87 11.47
C SER A 100 19.24 4.64 12.34
N LEU A 101 18.81 3.45 11.86
CA LEU A 101 19.12 2.16 12.48
C LEU A 101 20.40 1.53 11.93
N GLY A 102 21.17 2.26 11.11
CA GLY A 102 22.46 1.85 10.56
C GLY A 102 22.36 0.96 9.33
N PHE A 103 21.23 0.95 8.61
CA PHE A 103 21.11 0.22 7.35
C PHE A 103 21.52 1.10 6.16
N ALA A 104 22.20 0.51 5.18
CA ALA A 104 22.29 1.08 3.84
C ALA A 104 20.91 0.94 3.20
N ALA A 105 20.17 2.04 3.10
CA ALA A 105 18.77 2.06 2.69
C ALA A 105 18.63 2.51 1.24
N VAL A 106 17.84 1.80 0.45
CA VAL A 106 17.60 2.11 -0.96
C VAL A 106 16.12 2.01 -1.27
N GLU A 107 15.59 2.98 -2.01
CA GLU A 107 14.19 2.99 -2.46
C GLU A 107 14.06 3.07 -3.97
N ASP A 108 13.05 2.37 -4.50
CA ASP A 108 12.57 2.53 -5.87
C ASP A 108 11.09 2.06 -6.04
N PHE A 109 10.46 2.32 -7.21
CA PHE A 109 9.08 1.98 -7.60
C PHE A 109 8.89 0.49 -8.03
N VAL A 110 7.67 -0.08 -8.10
CA VAL A 110 7.20 -1.38 -8.72
C VAL A 110 8.20 -2.50 -9.11
N TYR A 111 7.88 -3.78 -8.84
CA TYR A 111 8.67 -5.03 -9.10
C TYR A 111 10.00 -4.94 -9.88
N ARG A 112 10.02 -4.51 -11.16
CA ARG A 112 11.25 -4.40 -11.96
C ARG A 112 12.13 -3.27 -11.44
N SER A 113 11.52 -2.19 -11.04
CA SER A 113 12.10 -1.03 -10.42
C SER A 113 12.57 -1.43 -8.99
N VAL A 114 11.76 -2.05 -8.12
CA VAL A 114 12.21 -2.58 -6.81
C VAL A 114 13.41 -3.53 -6.95
N HIS A 115 13.33 -4.49 -7.87
CA HIS A 115 14.44 -5.40 -8.16
C HIS A 115 15.68 -4.66 -8.68
N THR A 116 15.51 -3.72 -9.61
CA THR A 116 16.62 -2.90 -10.14
C THR A 116 17.26 -2.08 -9.03
N GLY A 117 16.46 -1.50 -8.14
CA GLY A 117 16.94 -0.75 -6.99
C GLY A 117 17.72 -1.62 -6.00
N ILE A 118 17.27 -2.85 -5.75
CA ILE A 118 18.02 -3.81 -4.93
C ILE A 118 19.35 -4.18 -5.59
N VAL A 119 19.35 -4.48 -6.89
CA VAL A 119 20.58 -4.86 -7.62
C VAL A 119 21.59 -3.71 -7.63
N VAL A 120 21.17 -2.51 -8.03
CA VAL A 120 22.03 -1.31 -8.08
C VAL A 120 22.44 -0.90 -6.67
N GLY A 121 21.52 -0.93 -5.71
CA GLY A 121 21.77 -0.61 -4.30
C GLY A 121 22.80 -1.52 -3.65
N LYS A 122 22.71 -2.85 -3.88
CA LYS A 122 23.72 -3.83 -3.42
C LYS A 122 25.10 -3.53 -4.03
N GLN A 123 25.15 -3.16 -5.31
CA GLN A 123 26.42 -2.77 -5.97
C GLN A 123 27.01 -1.50 -5.35
N LEU A 124 26.19 -0.45 -5.18
CA LEU A 124 26.63 0.80 -4.54
C LEU A 124 27.10 0.58 -3.11
N THR A 125 26.41 -0.25 -2.33
CA THR A 125 26.79 -0.57 -0.94
C THR A 125 28.17 -1.22 -0.89
N LYS A 126 28.45 -2.18 -1.78
CA LYS A 126 29.77 -2.83 -1.90
C LYS A 126 30.87 -1.89 -2.42
N LEU A 127 30.50 -0.85 -3.17
CA LEU A 127 31.45 0.17 -3.63
C LEU A 127 31.74 1.21 -2.55
N PHE A 128 30.78 1.48 -1.67
CA PHE A 128 30.87 2.52 -0.65
C PHE A 128 31.54 2.04 0.64
N TYR A 129 31.21 0.83 1.10
CA TYR A 129 31.77 0.22 2.32
C TYR A 129 32.73 -0.92 1.96
N ASP A 130 33.95 -0.88 2.49
CA ASP A 130 34.97 -1.91 2.24
C ASP A 130 34.49 -3.29 2.71
N GLU A 131 33.70 -3.33 3.79
CA GLU A 131 33.09 -4.53 4.35
C GLU A 131 31.88 -5.06 3.56
N GLY A 132 31.30 -4.26 2.66
CA GLY A 132 30.09 -4.63 1.91
C GLY A 132 28.85 -4.76 2.79
N PHE A 133 28.12 -5.89 2.70
CA PHE A 133 26.97 -6.20 3.55
C PHE A 133 26.89 -7.71 3.84
N ASP A 134 26.51 -8.07 5.07
CA ASP A 134 26.35 -9.46 5.52
C ASP A 134 24.94 -10.00 5.31
N LYS A 135 23.95 -9.11 5.42
CA LYS A 135 22.52 -9.43 5.33
C LYS A 135 21.76 -8.36 4.56
N SER A 136 20.71 -8.79 3.89
CA SER A 136 19.91 -7.96 2.98
C SER A 136 18.41 -8.18 3.24
N TYR A 137 17.61 -7.11 3.24
CA TYR A 137 16.18 -7.14 3.61
C TYR A 137 15.29 -6.50 2.51
N TYR A 138 14.10 -7.09 2.21
CA TYR A 138 13.01 -6.64 1.24
C TYR A 138 12.92 -7.20 -0.24
N LEU A 139 12.14 -8.28 -0.50
CA LEU A 139 11.87 -9.04 -1.78
C LEU A 139 13.03 -9.73 -2.59
N ASP A 140 12.89 -11.05 -2.85
CA ASP A 140 13.72 -12.02 -3.61
C ASP A 140 15.25 -11.74 -3.75
N GLU A 141 16.07 -12.68 -3.25
CA GLU A 141 17.54 -12.62 -2.99
C GLU A 141 17.97 -12.09 -1.62
N LEU A 142 17.15 -12.27 -0.59
CA LEU A 142 17.29 -11.59 0.69
C LEU A 142 17.11 -12.52 1.88
N ASP A 143 17.72 -12.14 2.99
CA ASP A 143 17.69 -12.93 4.23
C ASP A 143 16.39 -12.70 5.02
N GLY A 144 15.76 -11.52 4.89
CA GLY A 144 14.55 -11.15 5.63
C GLY A 144 13.59 -10.24 4.86
N ILE A 145 12.28 -10.40 5.07
CA ILE A 145 11.22 -9.57 4.49
C ILE A 145 10.24 -9.18 5.60
N VAL A 146 9.91 -7.89 5.67
CA VAL A 146 8.84 -7.35 6.52
C VAL A 146 7.79 -6.75 5.60
N SER A 147 6.55 -7.25 5.65
CA SER A 147 5.46 -6.85 4.75
C SER A 147 4.18 -6.54 5.53
N GLY A 148 3.93 -5.24 5.72
CA GLY A 148 2.73 -4.74 6.40
C GLY A 148 1.59 -4.47 5.42
N ALA A 149 0.36 -4.86 5.78
CA ALA A 149 -0.88 -4.65 5.03
C ALA A 149 -0.70 -4.82 3.50
N PRO A 150 -0.22 -5.99 3.03
CA PRO A 150 0.21 -6.16 1.65
C PRO A 150 -0.95 -6.03 0.65
N ALA A 151 -0.75 -5.26 -0.42
CA ALA A 151 -1.68 -5.12 -1.54
C ALA A 151 -1.61 -6.32 -2.54
N PHE A 152 -1.34 -7.52 -2.04
CA PHE A 152 -1.45 -8.76 -2.80
C PHE A 152 -2.92 -9.11 -3.13
N ASN A 153 -3.16 -10.09 -3.99
CA ASN A 153 -4.43 -10.23 -4.71
C ASN A 153 -4.82 -8.87 -5.34
N PHE A 154 -3.83 -8.16 -5.90
CA PHE A 154 -3.95 -6.74 -6.25
C PHE A 154 -5.17 -6.46 -7.13
N ILE A 155 -5.43 -7.34 -8.10
CA ILE A 155 -6.56 -7.18 -9.02
C ILE A 155 -7.89 -7.40 -8.31
N GLY A 156 -7.96 -8.39 -7.42
CA GLY A 156 -9.10 -8.59 -6.53
C GLY A 156 -9.33 -7.39 -5.62
N LEU A 157 -8.26 -6.80 -5.07
CA LEU A 157 -8.31 -5.60 -4.23
C LEU A 157 -8.82 -4.37 -5.01
N GLN A 158 -8.32 -4.14 -6.23
CA GLN A 158 -8.84 -3.05 -7.08
C GLN A 158 -10.31 -3.28 -7.44
N SER A 159 -10.69 -4.53 -7.68
CA SER A 159 -12.07 -4.92 -8.01
C SER A 159 -13.00 -4.67 -6.84
N TRP A 160 -12.58 -5.09 -5.65
CA TRP A 160 -13.26 -4.81 -4.39
C TRP A 160 -13.31 -3.32 -4.07
N SER A 161 -12.29 -2.54 -4.41
CA SER A 161 -12.34 -1.09 -4.19
C SER A 161 -13.36 -0.42 -5.13
N ALA A 162 -13.43 -0.85 -6.39
CA ALA A 162 -14.40 -0.35 -7.36
C ALA A 162 -15.85 -0.75 -7.02
N HIS A 163 -16.06 -1.93 -6.43
CA HIS A 163 -17.40 -2.46 -6.16
C HIS A 163 -18.21 -1.64 -5.14
N PHE A 164 -17.56 -0.83 -4.31
CA PHE A 164 -18.24 -0.01 -3.30
C PHE A 164 -19.15 1.06 -3.89
N TYR A 165 -18.74 1.68 -4.99
CA TYR A 165 -19.53 2.78 -5.57
C TYR A 165 -20.90 2.31 -6.09
N PRO A 166 -21.03 1.21 -6.87
CA PRO A 166 -22.33 0.70 -7.30
C PRO A 166 -23.28 0.31 -6.16
N ILE A 167 -22.76 -0.08 -4.98
CA ILE A 167 -23.62 -0.47 -3.83
C ILE A 167 -24.01 0.73 -2.96
N ILE A 168 -23.14 1.73 -2.81
CA ILE A 168 -23.38 2.92 -1.98
C ILE A 168 -24.13 3.99 -2.77
N GLY A 169 -23.75 4.20 -4.03
CA GLY A 169 -24.28 5.26 -4.88
C GLY A 169 -23.75 6.66 -4.54
N PRO A 170 -24.15 7.68 -5.31
CA PRO A 170 -23.74 9.06 -5.06
C PRO A 170 -24.39 9.63 -3.79
N VAL A 171 -23.78 10.69 -3.26
CA VAL A 171 -24.33 11.48 -2.15
C VAL A 171 -25.78 11.89 -2.46
N GLY A 172 -26.69 11.63 -1.51
CA GLY A 172 -28.11 11.92 -1.63
C GLY A 172 -28.94 10.81 -2.30
N SER A 173 -28.33 9.72 -2.76
CA SER A 173 -29.06 8.52 -3.15
C SER A 173 -29.61 7.78 -1.93
N GLY A 174 -30.70 7.00 -2.11
CA GLY A 174 -31.33 6.28 -0.99
C GLY A 174 -30.51 5.13 -0.40
N THR A 175 -29.42 4.72 -1.08
CA THR A 175 -28.47 3.69 -0.63
C THR A 175 -27.24 4.28 0.07
N TYR A 176 -27.04 5.60 -0.03
CA TYR A 176 -25.89 6.30 0.52
C TYR A 176 -25.99 6.42 2.04
N LEU A 177 -24.84 6.26 2.71
CA LEU A 177 -24.68 6.53 4.13
C LEU A 177 -23.71 7.69 4.31
N SER A 178 -24.15 8.71 5.05
CA SER A 178 -23.31 9.83 5.46
C SER A 178 -22.22 9.39 6.45
N VAL A 179 -21.33 10.31 6.80
CA VAL A 179 -20.33 10.05 7.83
C VAL A 179 -20.98 9.74 9.17
N ASP A 180 -22.10 10.38 9.49
CA ASP A 180 -22.83 10.18 10.76
C ASP A 180 -23.58 8.84 10.76
N ASP A 181 -24.23 8.47 9.66
CA ASP A 181 -24.88 7.15 9.50
C ASP A 181 -23.89 6.00 9.72
N TRP A 182 -22.70 6.13 9.13
CA TRP A 182 -21.64 5.17 9.31
C TRP A 182 -21.03 5.18 10.72
N SER A 183 -21.17 6.28 11.47
CA SER A 183 -20.78 6.33 12.89
C SER A 183 -21.80 5.58 13.75
N LEU A 184 -23.09 5.72 13.45
CA LEU A 184 -24.15 4.89 14.02
C LEU A 184 -23.91 3.39 13.76
N VAL A 185 -23.50 3.02 12.53
CA VAL A 185 -23.08 1.64 12.21
C VAL A 185 -21.92 1.20 13.10
N HIS A 186 -20.89 2.04 13.25
CA HIS A 186 -19.72 1.69 14.06
C HIS A 186 -20.07 1.47 15.53
N ASP A 187 -20.87 2.35 16.12
CA ASP A 187 -21.32 2.22 17.51
C ASP A 187 -22.12 0.92 17.72
N GLU A 188 -22.99 0.57 16.76
CA GLU A 188 -23.75 -0.68 16.82
C GLU A 188 -22.86 -1.92 16.63
N VAL A 189 -21.83 -1.83 15.77
CA VAL A 189 -20.82 -2.88 15.63
C VAL A 189 -20.07 -3.10 16.95
N LEU A 190 -19.55 -2.04 17.58
CA LEU A 190 -18.86 -2.15 18.87
C LEU A 190 -19.79 -2.71 19.94
N ARG A 191 -21.04 -2.24 20.02
CA ARG A 191 -22.04 -2.77 20.96
C ARG A 191 -22.24 -4.28 20.84
N GLN A 192 -22.08 -4.83 19.63
CA GLN A 192 -22.22 -6.26 19.37
C GLN A 192 -20.91 -7.06 19.49
N CYS A 193 -19.77 -6.42 19.20
CA CYS A 193 -18.52 -7.15 18.95
C CYS A 193 -17.36 -6.83 19.91
N ASP A 194 -17.30 -5.65 20.54
CA ASP A 194 -16.22 -5.23 21.45
C ASP A 194 -16.02 -6.28 22.57
N GLY A 195 -17.10 -6.63 23.26
CA GLY A 195 -17.08 -7.63 24.35
C GLY A 195 -16.74 -9.07 23.97
N LEU A 196 -16.52 -9.42 22.69
CA LEU A 196 -16.34 -10.81 22.26
C LEU A 196 -14.99 -11.40 22.67
N ASP A 197 -13.96 -10.57 22.82
CA ASP A 197 -12.64 -10.97 23.29
C ASP A 197 -12.50 -10.97 24.83
N GLY A 198 -13.52 -10.45 25.53
CA GLY A 198 -13.57 -10.34 26.99
C GLY A 198 -13.12 -8.99 27.55
N ALA A 199 -12.74 -8.03 26.70
CA ALA A 199 -12.54 -6.62 27.05
C ALA A 199 -13.70 -5.77 26.51
N MET A 200 -13.92 -4.60 27.10
CA MET A 200 -14.84 -3.59 26.57
C MET A 200 -14.06 -2.29 26.51
N ASP A 201 -13.19 -2.18 25.51
CA ASP A 201 -12.23 -1.10 25.36
C ASP A 201 -12.39 -0.35 24.03
N GLY A 202 -13.41 -0.69 23.26
CA GLY A 202 -13.71 -0.11 21.96
C GLY A 202 -12.84 -0.67 20.84
N ILE A 203 -12.20 -1.82 21.05
CA ILE A 203 -11.38 -2.54 20.08
C ILE A 203 -12.09 -3.86 19.74
N ILE A 204 -11.94 -4.31 18.50
CA ILE A 204 -12.37 -5.64 18.09
C ILE A 204 -11.10 -6.45 17.87
N GLU A 205 -10.68 -7.22 18.89
CA GLU A 205 -9.39 -7.91 18.88
C GLU A 205 -9.33 -9.05 17.83
N ASP A 206 -10.49 -9.60 17.46
CA ASP A 206 -10.64 -10.55 16.36
C ASP A 206 -11.93 -10.27 15.55
N PRO A 207 -11.85 -9.56 14.41
CA PRO A 207 -13.03 -9.25 13.61
C PRO A 207 -13.59 -10.46 12.84
N ASP A 208 -12.91 -11.62 12.81
CA ASP A 208 -13.42 -12.81 12.14
C ASP A 208 -14.66 -13.35 12.88
N VAL A 209 -14.70 -13.23 14.21
CA VAL A 209 -15.86 -13.63 15.02
C VAL A 209 -16.97 -12.57 15.06
N CYS A 210 -16.69 -11.35 14.58
CA CYS A 210 -17.67 -10.27 14.53
C CYS A 210 -18.58 -10.41 13.28
N HIS A 211 -19.84 -10.76 13.52
CA HIS A 211 -20.90 -10.84 12.51
C HIS A 211 -22.07 -9.93 12.89
N PRO A 212 -21.90 -8.61 12.72
CA PRO A 212 -22.83 -7.65 13.29
C PRO A 212 -24.15 -7.63 12.51
N ASN A 213 -25.25 -7.53 13.23
CA ASN A 213 -26.60 -7.45 12.68
C ASN A 213 -27.12 -6.01 12.76
N MET A 214 -27.46 -5.39 11.62
CA MET A 214 -27.92 -3.99 11.57
C MET A 214 -29.43 -3.82 11.76
N VAL A 215 -30.20 -4.90 11.91
CA VAL A 215 -31.65 -4.82 12.20
C VAL A 215 -32.00 -3.97 13.43
N PRO A 216 -31.24 -3.98 14.54
CA PRO A 216 -31.52 -3.15 15.71
C PRO A 216 -31.54 -1.64 15.45
N ILE A 217 -30.83 -1.17 14.42
CA ILE A 217 -30.77 0.25 14.05
C ILE A 217 -31.64 0.57 12.82
N LEU A 218 -32.56 -0.31 12.43
CA LEU A 218 -33.52 -0.04 11.36
C LEU A 218 -34.55 1.02 11.79
N CYS A 219 -34.87 1.97 10.91
CA CYS A 219 -35.89 2.98 11.17
C CYS A 219 -37.29 2.37 11.34
N MET A 220 -37.94 2.73 12.45
CA MET A 220 -39.34 2.41 12.74
C MET A 220 -40.20 3.67 12.56
N PRO A 221 -41.54 3.56 12.43
CA PRO A 221 -42.42 4.72 12.21
C PRO A 221 -42.36 5.82 13.29
N TRP A 222 -41.78 5.52 14.46
CA TRP A 222 -41.60 6.43 15.59
C TRP A 222 -40.13 6.70 15.90
N SER A 223 -39.20 6.20 15.07
CA SER A 223 -37.78 6.47 15.25
C SER A 223 -37.46 7.93 14.96
N ASP A 224 -36.45 8.44 15.65
CA ASP A 224 -35.73 9.64 15.25
C ASP A 224 -34.94 9.30 13.98
N GLU A 225 -35.25 9.95 12.86
CA GLU A 225 -34.64 9.64 11.55
C GLU A 225 -33.11 9.81 11.57
N ASP A 226 -32.58 10.64 12.48
CA ASP A 226 -31.14 10.88 12.65
C ASP A 226 -30.44 9.77 13.45
N LYS A 227 -31.17 8.75 13.94
CA LYS A 227 -30.63 7.68 14.82
C LYS A 227 -30.95 6.27 14.33
N CYS A 228 -31.29 6.14 13.06
CA CYS A 228 -31.60 4.85 12.46
C CYS A 228 -31.26 4.86 10.98
N LEU A 229 -31.21 3.67 10.39
CA LEU A 229 -30.96 3.47 8.97
C LEU A 229 -32.22 2.97 8.28
N THR A 230 -32.43 3.42 7.04
CA THR A 230 -33.47 2.85 6.17
C THR A 230 -33.13 1.41 5.78
N THR A 231 -34.13 0.66 5.30
CA THR A 231 -33.90 -0.70 4.76
C THR A 231 -32.86 -0.72 3.65
N ALA A 232 -32.83 0.31 2.79
CA ALA A 232 -31.86 0.41 1.71
C ALA A 232 -30.43 0.58 2.26
N GLN A 233 -30.24 1.46 3.25
CA GLN A 233 -28.94 1.67 3.91
C GLN A 233 -28.48 0.44 4.69
N VAL A 234 -29.38 -0.24 5.41
CA VAL A 234 -29.06 -1.52 6.09
C VAL A 234 -28.58 -2.57 5.07
N ASN A 235 -29.23 -2.66 3.91
CA ASN A 235 -28.79 -3.54 2.84
C ASN A 235 -27.43 -3.12 2.24
N THR A 236 -27.14 -1.82 2.15
CA THR A 236 -25.81 -1.33 1.77
C THR A 236 -24.74 -1.80 2.76
N VAL A 237 -24.98 -1.64 4.07
CA VAL A 237 -24.05 -2.07 5.12
C VAL A 237 -23.82 -3.59 5.06
N HIS A 238 -24.88 -4.37 4.85
CA HIS A 238 -24.74 -5.82 4.67
C HIS A 238 -23.84 -6.17 3.47
N GLN A 239 -23.99 -5.48 2.34
CA GLN A 239 -23.15 -5.70 1.16
C GLN A 239 -21.70 -5.30 1.42
N VAL A 240 -21.43 -4.20 2.13
CA VAL A 240 -20.07 -3.79 2.52
C VAL A 240 -19.39 -4.86 3.38
N PHE A 241 -20.12 -5.50 4.29
CA PHE A 241 -19.63 -6.60 5.12
C PHE A 241 -19.79 -7.99 4.49
N SER A 242 -20.00 -8.07 3.17
CA SER A 242 -20.04 -9.30 2.40
C SER A 242 -18.81 -9.44 1.50
N PRO A 243 -18.36 -10.67 1.17
CA PRO A 243 -17.28 -10.86 0.21
C PRO A 243 -17.72 -10.47 -1.20
N LEU A 244 -16.77 -10.00 -2.01
CA LEU A 244 -16.97 -9.84 -3.44
C LEU A 244 -16.84 -11.21 -4.13
N LEU A 245 -17.89 -11.63 -4.81
CA LEU A 245 -17.95 -12.91 -5.51
C LEU A 245 -17.91 -12.71 -7.04
N SER A 246 -17.34 -13.70 -7.73
CA SER A 246 -17.41 -13.81 -9.19
C SER A 246 -18.80 -14.28 -9.65
N ALA A 247 -19.02 -14.29 -10.97
CA ALA A 247 -20.29 -14.76 -11.54
C ALA A 247 -20.57 -16.25 -11.24
N ASN A 248 -19.54 -17.05 -10.92
CA ASN A 248 -19.68 -18.46 -10.57
C ASN A 248 -19.75 -18.72 -9.06
N GLY A 249 -19.71 -17.66 -8.23
CA GLY A 249 -19.75 -17.75 -6.77
C GLY A 249 -18.38 -17.93 -6.09
N SER A 250 -17.27 -17.97 -6.84
CA SER A 250 -15.93 -17.96 -6.25
C SER A 250 -15.61 -16.59 -5.63
N ILE A 251 -14.88 -16.58 -4.51
CA ILE A 251 -14.44 -15.33 -3.88
C ILE A 251 -13.41 -14.64 -4.79
N ILE A 252 -13.63 -13.35 -5.10
CA ILE A 252 -12.65 -12.44 -5.70
C ILE A 252 -11.86 -11.74 -4.59
N TYR A 253 -12.56 -11.23 -3.57
CA TYR A 253 -11.97 -10.57 -2.43
C TYR A 253 -12.84 -10.76 -1.17
N PRO A 254 -12.25 -10.86 0.04
CA PRO A 254 -13.02 -10.96 1.29
C PRO A 254 -13.85 -9.70 1.57
N ARG A 255 -14.72 -9.80 2.58
CA ARG A 255 -15.49 -8.66 3.10
C ARG A 255 -14.58 -7.58 3.67
N MET A 256 -15.09 -6.35 3.77
CA MET A 256 -14.51 -5.40 4.72
C MET A 256 -14.69 -5.94 6.14
N GLN A 257 -13.63 -5.92 6.95
CA GLN A 257 -13.75 -6.28 8.36
C GLN A 257 -14.52 -5.19 9.15
N PRO A 258 -15.47 -5.55 10.04
CA PRO A 258 -16.11 -4.57 10.90
C PRO A 258 -15.12 -3.85 11.81
N GLY A 259 -15.34 -2.56 12.08
CA GLY A 259 -14.47 -1.73 12.93
C GLY A 259 -13.67 -0.65 12.18
N SER A 260 -13.49 -0.78 10.86
CA SER A 260 -12.62 0.08 10.03
C SER A 260 -13.20 1.43 9.57
N LYS A 261 -14.22 1.93 10.28
CA LYS A 261 -15.04 3.11 9.91
C LYS A 261 -14.21 4.37 9.59
N ASN A 262 -13.26 4.70 10.46
CA ASN A 262 -12.60 6.02 10.48
C ASN A 262 -11.95 6.39 9.15
N TRP A 263 -11.33 5.42 8.50
CA TRP A 263 -10.73 5.62 7.18
C TRP A 263 -11.72 5.34 6.05
N ALA A 264 -12.44 4.22 6.12
CA ALA A 264 -13.23 3.73 4.99
C ALA A 264 -14.35 4.70 4.59
N SER A 265 -14.97 5.39 5.54
CA SER A 265 -16.07 6.32 5.24
C SER A 265 -15.66 7.59 4.48
N GLN A 266 -14.43 8.04 4.63
CA GLN A 266 -13.93 9.24 3.95
C GLN A 266 -13.38 8.95 2.56
N PHE A 267 -12.87 7.73 2.35
CA PHE A 267 -12.18 7.36 1.11
C PHE A 267 -12.98 6.39 0.24
N MET A 268 -13.43 5.26 0.81
CA MET A 268 -14.11 4.20 0.05
C MET A 268 -15.61 4.42 -0.05
N TYR A 269 -16.24 5.01 0.99
CA TYR A 269 -17.70 5.11 1.09
C TYR A 269 -18.25 6.51 0.86
N ASN A 270 -17.44 7.42 0.31
CA ASN A 270 -17.79 8.84 0.14
C ASN A 270 -18.77 9.12 -1.03
N GLY A 271 -19.29 8.07 -1.68
CA GLY A 271 -20.22 8.20 -2.80
C GLY A 271 -19.56 8.68 -4.09
N GLN A 272 -18.26 8.46 -4.26
CA GLN A 272 -17.53 8.65 -5.52
C GLN A 272 -16.81 7.36 -5.93
N PRO A 273 -16.60 7.11 -7.24
CA PRO A 273 -15.76 6.00 -7.68
C PRO A 273 -14.34 6.13 -7.12
N PHE A 274 -13.77 5.02 -6.62
CA PHE A 274 -12.46 5.06 -5.99
C PHE A 274 -11.36 5.37 -7.03
N PRO A 275 -10.50 6.40 -6.80
CA PRO A 275 -9.58 6.88 -7.84
C PRO A 275 -8.57 5.84 -8.32
N LEU A 276 -7.96 5.08 -7.41
CA LEU A 276 -6.91 4.12 -7.78
C LEU A 276 -7.46 2.99 -8.68
N SER A 277 -8.64 2.47 -8.35
CA SER A 277 -9.30 1.50 -9.22
C SER A 277 -9.71 2.15 -10.54
N THR A 278 -10.22 3.38 -10.53
CA THR A 278 -10.60 4.08 -11.77
C THR A 278 -9.42 4.16 -12.74
N ASP A 279 -8.24 4.56 -12.27
CA ASP A 279 -7.03 4.65 -13.08
C ASP A 279 -6.52 3.28 -13.52
N TRP A 280 -6.61 2.26 -12.66
CA TRP A 280 -6.27 0.88 -13.03
C TRP A 280 -7.07 0.39 -14.24
N TRP A 281 -8.39 0.56 -14.23
CA TRP A 281 -9.21 0.15 -15.37
C TRP A 281 -8.97 1.01 -16.61
N ARG A 282 -8.88 2.33 -16.46
CA ARG A 282 -8.63 3.24 -17.58
C ARG A 282 -7.31 2.99 -18.28
N TYR A 283 -6.22 2.94 -17.53
CA TYR A 283 -4.87 3.01 -18.11
C TYR A 283 -4.20 1.65 -18.28
N VAL A 284 -4.66 0.61 -17.58
CA VAL A 284 -4.04 -0.72 -17.65
C VAL A 284 -4.97 -1.76 -18.28
N ILE A 285 -6.23 -1.82 -17.83
CA ILE A 285 -7.14 -2.88 -18.30
C ILE A 285 -7.73 -2.56 -19.67
N TYR A 286 -8.32 -1.38 -19.81
CA TYR A 286 -9.04 -1.00 -21.04
C TYR A 286 -8.24 -0.10 -21.97
N ASN A 287 -7.19 0.55 -21.47
CA ASN A 287 -6.44 1.56 -22.24
C ASN A 287 -7.39 2.61 -22.85
N ASP A 288 -8.38 3.02 -22.06
CA ASP A 288 -9.42 3.99 -22.40
C ASP A 288 -9.56 5.00 -21.25
N PRO A 289 -9.01 6.22 -21.39
CA PRO A 289 -9.10 7.24 -20.35
C PRO A 289 -10.53 7.76 -20.13
N THR A 290 -11.47 7.44 -21.03
CA THR A 290 -12.87 7.87 -20.95
C THR A 290 -13.77 6.84 -20.27
N TRP A 291 -13.26 5.66 -19.92
CA TRP A 291 -14.03 4.62 -19.23
C TRP A 291 -14.64 5.15 -17.92
N ASP A 292 -15.91 4.82 -17.71
CA ASP A 292 -16.69 5.30 -16.57
C ASP A 292 -16.73 4.27 -15.44
N ALA A 293 -16.02 4.57 -14.36
CA ALA A 293 -15.96 3.72 -13.17
C ALA A 293 -17.31 3.54 -12.45
N SER A 294 -18.28 4.42 -12.69
CA SER A 294 -19.64 4.28 -12.17
C SER A 294 -20.34 3.01 -12.69
N THR A 295 -19.91 2.51 -13.86
CA THR A 295 -20.51 1.39 -14.57
C THR A 295 -19.84 0.04 -14.28
N TRP A 296 -18.91 -0.01 -13.31
CA TRP A 296 -18.14 -1.20 -12.98
C TRP A 296 -19.04 -2.40 -12.63
N THR A 297 -18.65 -3.58 -13.08
CA THR A 297 -19.31 -4.86 -12.83
C THR A 297 -18.32 -5.99 -12.52
N VAL A 298 -18.83 -7.12 -12.04
CA VAL A 298 -18.04 -8.34 -11.84
C VAL A 298 -17.39 -8.84 -13.14
N LYS A 299 -17.94 -8.55 -14.32
CA LYS A 299 -17.32 -8.91 -15.60
C LYS A 299 -16.02 -8.14 -15.85
N ASP A 300 -15.96 -6.89 -15.39
CA ASP A 300 -14.75 -6.07 -15.47
C ASP A 300 -13.65 -6.65 -14.56
N ALA A 301 -14.02 -7.17 -13.38
CA ALA A 301 -13.12 -7.89 -12.48
C ALA A 301 -12.56 -9.15 -13.14
N GLU A 302 -13.43 -9.99 -13.71
CA GLU A 302 -13.04 -11.25 -14.36
C GLU A 302 -12.11 -11.02 -15.56
N ALA A 303 -12.37 -9.96 -16.35
CA ALA A 303 -11.50 -9.54 -17.43
C ALA A 303 -10.10 -9.11 -16.92
N ALA A 304 -10.06 -8.30 -15.86
CA ALA A 304 -8.81 -7.85 -15.26
C ALA A 304 -7.99 -9.01 -14.65
N ILE A 305 -8.65 -9.93 -13.93
CA ILE A 305 -8.02 -11.13 -13.35
C ILE A 305 -7.41 -12.01 -14.45
N LYS A 306 -8.10 -12.15 -15.58
CA LYS A 306 -7.57 -12.89 -16.73
C LYS A 306 -6.34 -12.23 -17.35
N GLN A 307 -6.30 -10.90 -17.40
CA GLN A 307 -5.18 -10.16 -17.99
C GLN A 307 -3.92 -10.24 -17.12
N ASN A 308 -4.07 -10.09 -15.79
CA ASN A 308 -3.01 -10.18 -14.77
C ASN A 308 -1.61 -9.76 -15.26
N PRO A 309 -1.45 -8.47 -15.66
CA PRO A 309 -0.22 -8.01 -16.30
C PRO A 309 0.97 -8.24 -15.38
N TYR A 310 1.99 -8.95 -15.89
CA TYR A 310 3.22 -9.28 -15.16
C TYR A 310 3.01 -10.03 -13.83
N ASN A 311 1.88 -10.73 -13.68
CA ASN A 311 1.51 -11.38 -12.43
C ASN A 311 1.39 -10.42 -11.22
N ILE A 312 0.94 -9.18 -11.47
CA ILE A 312 0.74 -8.15 -10.43
C ILE A 312 -0.21 -8.60 -9.32
N ALA A 313 -1.08 -9.58 -9.58
CA ALA A 313 -1.90 -10.20 -8.55
C ALA A 313 -1.08 -10.64 -7.32
N THR A 314 0.19 -11.03 -7.50
CA THR A 314 1.11 -11.37 -6.40
C THR A 314 0.49 -12.42 -5.45
N TRP A 315 -0.18 -13.42 -6.05
CA TRP A 315 -1.03 -14.39 -5.34
C TRP A 315 -0.50 -15.83 -5.42
N ASN A 316 0.82 -15.99 -5.59
CA ASN A 316 1.43 -17.30 -5.55
C ASN A 316 1.59 -17.76 -4.09
N ALA A 317 0.91 -18.85 -3.74
CA ALA A 317 0.99 -19.45 -2.41
C ALA A 317 2.22 -20.36 -2.21
N ASP A 318 2.92 -20.74 -3.29
CA ASP A 318 4.12 -21.55 -3.18
C ASP A 318 5.34 -20.70 -2.81
N LEU A 319 5.63 -20.70 -1.51
CA LEU A 319 6.79 -20.02 -0.92
C LEU A 319 7.96 -20.99 -0.66
N ALA A 320 7.94 -22.20 -1.22
CA ALA A 320 9.05 -23.15 -1.09
C ALA A 320 10.40 -22.55 -1.53
N PRO A 321 10.50 -21.78 -2.63
CA PRO A 321 11.76 -21.13 -3.00
C PRO A 321 12.32 -20.20 -1.92
N LEU A 322 11.47 -19.39 -1.28
CA LEU A 322 11.88 -18.49 -0.18
C LEU A 322 12.35 -19.28 1.03
N ARG A 323 11.61 -20.34 1.39
CA ARG A 323 11.99 -21.24 2.49
C ARG A 323 13.34 -21.91 2.22
N ASP A 324 13.53 -22.44 1.03
CA ASP A 324 14.72 -23.21 0.65
C ASP A 324 15.95 -22.32 0.51
N ALA A 325 15.77 -21.04 0.18
CA ALA A 325 16.79 -19.99 0.25
C ALA A 325 17.14 -19.56 1.69
N GLY A 326 16.39 -20.01 2.70
CA GLY A 326 16.59 -19.67 4.11
C GLY A 326 15.99 -18.31 4.54
N THR A 327 15.31 -17.60 3.64
CA THR A 327 14.67 -16.30 3.87
C THR A 327 13.62 -16.38 4.98
N LYS A 328 13.53 -15.32 5.81
CA LYS A 328 12.47 -15.15 6.81
C LYS A 328 11.47 -14.09 6.38
N LEU A 329 10.18 -14.39 6.44
CA LEU A 329 9.10 -13.45 6.13
C LEU A 329 8.30 -13.18 7.41
N LEU A 330 8.17 -11.91 7.77
CA LEU A 330 7.24 -11.41 8.78
C LEU A 330 6.20 -10.55 8.07
N THR A 331 4.92 -10.86 8.29
CA THR A 331 3.81 -10.03 7.80
C THR A 331 2.89 -9.64 8.95
N TYR A 332 2.24 -8.49 8.81
CA TYR A 332 1.25 -7.98 9.75
C TYR A 332 0.18 -7.21 8.99
N HIS A 333 -1.03 -7.17 9.52
CA HIS A 333 -2.15 -6.38 8.98
C HIS A 333 -2.89 -5.78 10.17
N GLY A 334 -3.17 -4.47 10.14
CA GLY A 334 -4.04 -3.86 11.15
C GLY A 334 -5.47 -4.35 11.00
N LEU A 335 -6.14 -4.60 12.12
CA LEU A 335 -7.56 -4.97 12.14
C LEU A 335 -8.45 -3.75 11.90
#